data_AF-A0A925NS28-F1
#
_entry.id   AF-A0A925NS28-F1
#
_cell.length_a   1.000
_cell.length_b   1.000
_cell.length_c   1.000
_cell.angle_alpha   90.00
_cell.angle_beta   90.00
_cell.angle_gamma   90.00
#
_symmetry.space_group_name_H-M   'P 1'
#
loop_
_entity.id
_entity.type
_entity.pdbx_description
1 polymer ?
#
loop_
_entity_poly.entity_id
_entity_poly.type
_entity_poly.pdbx_seq_one_letter_code
_entity_poly.pdbx_strand_id
1 'polypeptide(L)'
;MLRPAGELTWTKTSISGRYYPAGFTNKVEVISSLFAAAAKGRRVLDVTNAIFTVFGGNLSMATNSTLTLTTNNHALVTSTNLAKLSVTFAPATGLVSGSFTHPATLRATPFKAVVLPQQKAVYGWFLGSNQSGGISIIGE
;
A
#
# COMPACT_ATOMS: atom_id res chain seq x y z
N MET A 1 -23.61 10.90 -1.65
CA MET A 1 -23.28 9.61 -2.30
C MET A 1 -22.97 8.60 -1.21
N LEU A 2 -23.72 7.49 -1.16
CA LEU A 2 -23.48 6.40 -0.21
C LEU A 2 -22.18 5.67 -0.58
N ARG A 3 -21.33 5.40 0.41
CA ARG A 3 -20.09 4.66 0.25
C ARG A 3 -20.35 3.22 0.70
N PRO A 4 -20.14 2.20 -0.16
CA PRO A 4 -20.04 0.84 0.33
C PRO A 4 -18.92 0.75 1.36
N ALA A 5 -19.30 0.53 2.61
CA ALA A 5 -18.40 0.24 3.71
C ALA A 5 -19.04 -0.86 4.57
N GLY A 6 -18.22 -1.65 5.24
CA GLY A 6 -18.72 -2.74 6.08
C GLY A 6 -17.61 -3.62 6.63
N GLU A 7 -17.99 -4.64 7.37
CA GLU A 7 -17.07 -5.65 7.89
C GLU A 7 -17.16 -6.92 7.04
N LEU A 8 -16.00 -7.46 6.64
CA LEU A 8 -15.91 -8.75 5.99
C LEU A 8 -15.11 -9.71 6.89
N THR A 9 -15.57 -10.95 6.97
CA THR A 9 -14.78 -12.03 7.57
C THR A 9 -13.93 -12.65 6.47
N TRP A 10 -12.62 -12.49 6.57
CA TRP A 10 -11.65 -13.07 5.65
C TRP A 10 -11.04 -14.32 6.26
N THR A 11 -11.36 -15.47 5.68
CA THR A 11 -10.93 -16.77 6.19
C THR A 11 -10.09 -17.52 5.18
N LYS A 12 -9.09 -18.25 5.69
CA LYS A 12 -8.35 -19.28 4.95
C LYS A 12 -8.25 -20.50 5.86
N THR A 13 -8.66 -21.67 5.38
CA THR A 13 -8.47 -22.93 6.11
C THR A 13 -7.00 -23.34 6.11
N SER A 14 -6.64 -24.22 7.05
CA SER A 14 -5.32 -24.85 7.05
C SER A 14 -5.19 -25.74 5.81
N ILE A 15 -4.25 -25.39 4.94
CA ILE A 15 -3.94 -26.11 3.70
C ILE A 15 -2.46 -25.97 3.41
N SER A 16 -1.83 -27.04 2.91
CA SER A 16 -0.44 -27.00 2.48
C SER A 16 -0.22 -25.89 1.47
N GLY A 17 0.72 -24.99 1.75
CA GLY A 17 1.03 -23.87 0.86
C GLY A 17 2.06 -22.94 1.49
N ARG A 18 2.65 -22.07 0.67
CA ARG A 18 3.69 -21.14 1.12
C ARG A 18 3.14 -20.07 2.07
N TYR A 19 1.98 -19.51 1.77
CA TYR A 19 1.40 -18.39 2.50
C TYR A 19 0.28 -18.86 3.42
N TYR A 20 0.41 -18.55 4.71
CA TYR A 20 -0.55 -18.90 5.77
C TYR A 20 -0.95 -20.39 5.77
N PRO A 21 0.00 -21.34 5.90
CA PRO A 21 -0.31 -22.78 5.90
C PRO A 21 -1.24 -23.19 7.04
N ALA A 22 -1.14 -22.52 8.20
CA ALA A 22 -2.00 -22.76 9.36
C ALA A 22 -3.43 -22.18 9.20
N GLY A 23 -3.70 -21.44 8.12
CA GLY A 23 -4.95 -20.71 7.95
C GLY A 23 -5.02 -19.43 8.80
N PHE A 24 -6.16 -18.74 8.70
CA PHE A 24 -6.53 -17.59 9.54
C PHE A 24 -8.03 -17.31 9.47
N THR A 25 -8.54 -16.59 10.47
CA THR A 25 -9.87 -15.97 10.47
C THR A 25 -9.71 -14.54 10.96
N ASN A 26 -9.90 -13.58 10.07
CA ASN A 26 -9.76 -12.15 10.36
C ASN A 26 -11.06 -11.42 10.08
N LYS A 27 -11.32 -10.38 10.87
CA LYS A 27 -12.32 -9.35 10.53
C LYS A 27 -11.60 -8.18 9.90
N VAL A 28 -12.08 -7.73 8.74
CA VAL A 28 -11.50 -6.61 8.01
C VAL A 28 -12.58 -5.61 7.68
N GLU A 29 -12.26 -4.33 7.85
CA GLU A 29 -13.10 -3.25 7.36
C GLU A 29 -12.89 -3.11 5.84
N VAL A 30 -13.99 -3.09 5.11
CA VAL A 30 -14.03 -2.75 3.70
C VAL A 30 -14.44 -1.29 3.62
N ILE A 31 -13.62 -0.51 2.94
CA ILE A 31 -13.93 0.87 2.56
C ILE A 31 -13.82 0.99 1.04
N SER A 32 -14.61 1.87 0.47
CA SER A 32 -14.54 2.19 -0.96
C SER A 32 -14.41 3.70 -1.17
N SER A 33 -13.88 4.05 -2.34
CA SER A 33 -13.85 5.41 -2.83
C SER A 33 -14.19 5.37 -4.32
N LEU A 34 -15.05 6.29 -4.75
CA LEU A 34 -15.16 6.56 -6.18
C LEU A 34 -13.81 7.09 -6.66
N PHE A 35 -13.29 6.51 -7.73
CA PHE A 35 -12.07 6.97 -8.35
C PHE A 35 -12.40 7.83 -9.56
N ALA A 36 -11.86 9.03 -9.59
CA ALA A 36 -11.87 9.91 -10.76
C ALA A 36 -10.42 10.21 -11.12
N ALA A 37 -10.04 9.94 -12.38
CA ALA A 37 -8.69 10.22 -12.85
C ALA A 37 -8.35 11.70 -12.68
N ALA A 38 -7.13 12.00 -12.25
CA ALA A 38 -6.69 13.38 -12.10
C ALA A 38 -6.50 14.04 -13.47
N ALA A 39 -6.96 15.28 -13.61
CA ALA A 39 -6.64 16.12 -14.76
C ALA A 39 -5.12 16.34 -14.85
N LYS A 40 -4.63 16.63 -16.07
CA LYS A 40 -3.21 16.93 -16.30
C LYS A 40 -2.76 18.07 -15.36
N GLY A 41 -1.61 17.89 -14.68
CA GLY A 41 -1.08 18.85 -13.72
C GLY A 41 -1.73 18.83 -12.34
N ARG A 42 -2.67 17.90 -12.08
CA ARG A 42 -3.25 17.66 -10.76
C ARG A 42 -2.76 16.32 -10.22
N ARG A 43 -2.65 16.24 -8.89
CA ARG A 43 -2.31 15.00 -8.21
C ARG A 43 -3.51 14.07 -8.13
N VAL A 44 -3.24 12.78 -8.32
CA VAL A 44 -4.19 11.68 -8.10
C VAL A 44 -4.55 11.51 -6.63
N LEU A 45 -3.64 11.94 -5.75
CA LEU A 45 -3.82 12.00 -4.32
C LEU A 45 -3.57 13.45 -3.88
N ASP A 46 -4.56 14.09 -3.27
CA ASP A 46 -4.52 15.51 -2.89
C ASP A 46 -3.67 15.73 -1.61
N VAL A 47 -2.39 15.37 -1.70
CA VAL A 47 -1.37 15.53 -0.65
C VAL A 47 -0.04 15.96 -1.30
N THR A 48 0.79 16.69 -0.56
CA THR A 48 2.17 17.03 -0.99
C THR A 48 3.18 16.14 -0.33
N ASN A 49 3.18 16.13 1.00
CA ASN A 49 4.03 15.28 1.80
C ASN A 49 3.18 14.12 2.29
N ALA A 50 3.76 12.94 2.29
CA ALA A 50 3.09 11.73 2.73
C ALA A 50 4.06 10.78 3.40
N ILE A 51 3.54 9.99 4.33
CA ILE A 51 4.26 8.91 4.97
C ILE A 51 3.88 7.61 4.27
N PHE A 52 4.89 6.94 3.71
CA PHE A 52 4.81 5.57 3.23
C PHE A 52 5.15 4.63 4.38
N THR A 53 4.24 3.71 4.71
CA THR A 53 4.42 2.73 5.78
C THR A 53 4.25 1.32 5.23
N VAL A 54 5.15 0.41 5.61
CA VAL A 54 5.00 -1.04 5.43
C VAL A 54 4.88 -1.71 6.79
N PHE A 55 4.03 -2.73 6.90
CA PHE A 55 3.83 -3.49 8.13
C PHE A 55 3.43 -4.95 7.85
N GLY A 56 3.65 -5.83 8.82
CA GLY A 56 3.38 -7.28 8.65
C GLY A 56 4.32 -7.93 7.64
N GLY A 57 3.88 -9.01 6.98
CA GLY A 57 4.63 -9.64 5.88
C GLY A 57 6.03 -10.12 6.24
N ASN A 58 6.25 -10.61 7.48
CA ASN A 58 7.54 -11.01 8.03
C ASN A 58 8.52 -9.85 8.37
N LEU A 59 8.04 -8.61 8.46
CA LEU A 59 8.79 -7.51 9.06
C LEU A 59 8.83 -7.64 10.59
N SER A 60 9.95 -7.27 11.22
CA SER A 60 10.08 -7.22 12.68
C SER A 60 9.30 -6.06 13.30
N MET A 61 9.18 -4.95 12.58
CA MET A 61 8.41 -3.77 12.96
C MET A 61 7.93 -3.02 11.72
N ALA A 62 6.92 -2.17 11.88
CA ALA A 62 6.51 -1.26 10.82
C ALA A 62 7.66 -0.31 10.46
N THR A 63 7.84 -0.05 9.17
CA THR A 63 8.92 0.82 8.68
C THR A 63 8.35 1.93 7.83
N ASN A 64 8.81 3.16 8.10
CA ASN A 64 8.30 4.36 7.46
C ASN A 64 9.32 4.98 6.49
N SER A 65 8.81 5.74 5.53
CA SER A 65 9.57 6.60 4.62
C SER A 65 8.72 7.83 4.31
N THR A 66 9.36 8.97 4.08
CA THR A 66 8.66 10.19 3.68
C THR A 66 8.75 10.34 2.17
N LEU A 67 7.63 10.75 1.57
CA LEU A 67 7.48 10.95 0.14
C LEU A 67 6.98 12.38 -0.11
N THR A 68 7.45 12.99 -1.20
CA THR A 68 6.81 14.14 -1.82
C THR A 68 6.18 13.72 -3.13
N LEU A 69 4.86 13.84 -3.24
CA LEU A 69 4.16 13.64 -4.51
C LEU A 69 4.24 14.95 -5.31
N THR A 70 4.60 14.91 -6.58
CA THR A 70 4.62 16.11 -7.46
C THR A 70 3.29 16.25 -8.20
N THR A 71 3.01 17.42 -8.79
CA THR A 71 1.80 17.64 -9.62
C THR A 71 1.75 16.77 -10.88
N ASN A 72 2.90 16.24 -11.31
CA ASN A 72 3.02 15.24 -12.38
C ASN A 72 2.85 13.79 -11.88
N ASN A 73 2.40 13.59 -10.64
CA ASN A 73 2.21 12.27 -10.02
C ASN A 73 3.50 11.44 -9.85
N HIS A 74 4.66 12.09 -9.90
CA HIS A 74 5.93 11.47 -9.54
C HIS A 74 6.10 11.50 -8.02
N ALA A 75 6.39 10.35 -7.42
CA ALA A 75 6.68 10.23 -5.99
C ALA A 75 8.20 10.31 -5.77
N LEU A 76 8.63 11.30 -5.01
CA LEU A 76 10.03 11.50 -4.62
C LEU A 76 10.21 11.00 -3.21
N VAL A 77 11.11 10.04 -2.99
CA VAL A 77 11.45 9.59 -1.63
C VAL A 77 12.39 10.62 -1.01
N THR A 78 11.95 11.28 0.07
CA THR A 78 12.71 12.35 0.73
C THR A 78 13.52 11.86 1.93
N SER A 79 13.04 10.81 2.60
CA SER A 79 13.77 10.07 3.63
C SER A 79 13.26 8.64 3.68
N THR A 80 14.13 7.66 3.92
CA THR A 80 13.72 6.26 3.93
C THR A 80 14.58 5.38 4.81
N ASN A 81 13.92 4.48 5.54
CA ASN A 81 14.53 3.33 6.20
C ASN A 81 14.36 2.04 5.38
N LEU A 82 13.91 2.15 4.13
CA LEU A 82 13.68 1.05 3.20
C LEU A 82 14.63 1.16 2.02
N ALA A 83 15.61 0.26 1.97
CA ALA A 83 16.58 0.25 0.89
C ALA A 83 15.91 0.02 -0.48
N LYS A 84 16.30 0.84 -1.47
CA LYS A 84 15.79 0.79 -2.85
C LYS A 84 14.26 0.91 -2.96
N LEU A 85 13.63 1.69 -2.08
CA LEU A 85 12.21 2.02 -2.21
C LEU A 85 11.96 2.78 -3.51
N SER A 86 11.03 2.26 -4.31
CA SER A 86 10.46 2.93 -5.48
C SER A 86 8.94 2.95 -5.37
N VAL A 87 8.32 4.04 -5.81
CA VAL A 87 6.86 4.21 -5.80
C VAL A 87 6.44 4.87 -7.11
N THR A 88 5.46 4.27 -7.78
CA THR A 88 4.92 4.74 -9.06
C THR A 88 3.41 4.84 -8.97
N PHE A 89 2.88 6.02 -9.27
CA PHE A 89 1.45 6.26 -9.38
C PHE A 89 1.04 6.21 -10.86
N ALA A 90 -0.04 5.49 -11.15
CA ALA A 90 -0.71 5.50 -12.45
C ALA A 90 -1.98 6.38 -12.34
N PRO A 91 -1.89 7.70 -12.61
CA PRO A 91 -2.98 8.64 -12.34
C PRO A 91 -4.26 8.39 -13.15
N ALA A 92 -4.16 7.70 -14.28
CA ALA A 92 -5.31 7.32 -15.10
C ALA A 92 -6.17 6.21 -14.47
N THR A 93 -5.58 5.35 -13.65
CA THR A 93 -6.23 4.14 -13.10
C THR A 93 -6.30 4.13 -11.58
N GLY A 94 -5.55 5.00 -10.90
CA GLY A 94 -5.46 5.02 -9.44
C GLY A 94 -4.64 3.86 -8.87
N LEU A 95 -3.96 3.09 -9.73
CA LEU A 95 -3.07 2.03 -9.30
C LEU A 95 -1.74 2.64 -8.83
N VAL A 96 -1.22 2.08 -7.74
CA VAL A 96 0.11 2.40 -7.20
C VAL A 96 0.90 1.12 -7.13
N SER A 97 2.17 1.17 -7.53
CA SER A 97 3.05 0.01 -7.48
C SER A 97 4.48 0.44 -7.21
N GLY A 98 5.32 -0.52 -6.89
CA GLY A 98 6.72 -0.28 -6.65
C GLY A 98 7.37 -1.48 -6.00
N SER A 99 8.53 -1.26 -5.41
CA SER A 99 9.26 -2.28 -4.68
C SER A 99 10.13 -1.67 -3.60
N PHE A 100 10.50 -2.48 -2.62
CA PHE A 100 11.54 -2.18 -1.65
C PHE A 100 12.38 -3.42 -1.38
N THR A 101 13.52 -3.27 -0.72
CA THR A 101 14.32 -4.41 -0.26
C THR A 101 13.80 -4.85 1.10
N HIS A 102 13.27 -6.07 1.21
CA HIS A 102 12.69 -6.55 2.46
C HIS A 102 13.78 -6.78 3.52
N PRO A 103 13.73 -6.11 4.69
CA PRO A 103 14.81 -6.13 5.68
C PRO A 103 15.22 -7.54 6.13
N ALA A 104 14.26 -8.46 6.31
CA ALA A 104 14.56 -9.82 6.77
C ALA A 104 15.08 -10.76 5.67
N THR A 105 14.72 -10.55 4.40
CA THR A 105 15.07 -11.49 3.32
C THR A 105 16.13 -10.95 2.38
N LEU A 106 16.39 -9.64 2.45
CA LEU A 106 17.29 -8.88 1.58
C LEU A 106 16.95 -8.98 0.09
N ARG A 107 15.72 -9.36 -0.24
CA ARG A 107 15.22 -9.49 -1.61
C ARG A 107 14.37 -8.30 -1.99
N ALA A 108 14.33 -8.00 -3.29
CA ALA A 108 13.38 -7.06 -3.86
C ALA A 108 11.96 -7.62 -3.69
N THR A 109 11.12 -6.84 -3.01
CA THR A 109 9.74 -7.19 -2.70
C THR A 109 8.81 -6.22 -3.41
N PRO A 110 8.08 -6.66 -4.44
CA PRO A 110 7.12 -5.82 -5.12
C PRO A 110 5.87 -5.62 -4.24
N PHE A 111 5.24 -4.46 -4.38
CA PHE A 111 3.94 -4.18 -3.78
C PHE A 111 2.94 -3.67 -4.82
N LYS A 112 1.66 -3.83 -4.51
CA LYS A 112 0.54 -3.31 -5.29
C LYS A 112 -0.43 -2.61 -4.36
N ALA A 113 -0.97 -1.48 -4.81
CA ALA A 113 -1.81 -0.63 -4.00
C ALA A 113 -2.77 0.19 -4.87
N VAL A 114 -3.75 0.82 -4.22
CA VAL A 114 -4.79 1.62 -4.85
C VAL A 114 -4.98 2.94 -4.13
N VAL A 115 -5.21 4.00 -4.90
CA VAL A 115 -5.55 5.32 -4.38
C VAL A 115 -7.00 5.33 -3.93
N LEU A 116 -7.24 5.86 -2.73
CA LEU A 116 -8.56 6.15 -2.19
C LEU A 116 -8.68 7.67 -2.02
N PRO A 117 -9.11 8.41 -3.07
CA PRO A 117 -9.10 9.88 -3.07
C PRO A 117 -9.90 10.48 -1.91
N GLN A 118 -11.02 9.87 -1.54
CA GLN A 118 -11.89 10.37 -0.48
C GLN A 118 -11.28 10.25 0.91
N GLN A 119 -10.34 9.33 1.11
CA GLN A 119 -9.60 9.14 2.35
C GLN A 119 -8.27 9.88 2.34
N LYS A 120 -7.89 10.49 1.20
CA LYS A 120 -6.55 11.04 0.96
C LYS A 120 -5.47 10.03 1.34
N ALA A 121 -5.71 8.76 1.02
CA ALA A 121 -4.82 7.66 1.33
C ALA A 121 -4.61 6.71 0.15
N VAL A 122 -3.56 5.90 0.24
CA VAL A 122 -3.31 4.73 -0.59
C VAL A 122 -3.19 3.53 0.33
N TYR A 123 -3.80 2.41 -0.05
CA TYR A 123 -3.66 1.14 0.66
C TYR A 123 -3.31 0.02 -0.29
N GLY A 124 -2.56 -0.95 0.19
CA GLY A 124 -2.15 -2.09 -0.61
C GLY A 124 -1.45 -3.17 0.18
N TRP A 125 -0.74 -4.02 -0.54
CA TRP A 125 -0.14 -5.21 0.01
C TRP A 125 1.16 -5.61 -0.70
N PHE A 126 1.94 -6.44 -0.02
CA PHE A 126 3.09 -7.15 -0.55
C PHE A 126 3.17 -8.57 0.03
N LEU A 127 4.03 -9.41 -0.55
CA LEU A 127 4.29 -10.76 -0.05
C LEU A 127 5.67 -10.85 0.59
N GLY A 128 5.71 -11.36 1.82
CA GLY A 128 6.92 -11.76 2.51
C GLY A 128 7.32 -13.20 2.20
N SER A 129 7.94 -13.84 3.18
CA SER A 129 8.38 -15.24 3.11
C SER A 129 7.20 -16.21 3.13
N ASN A 130 6.31 -16.07 4.10
CA ASN A 130 5.13 -16.93 4.32
C ASN A 130 3.88 -16.17 4.78
N GLN A 131 3.96 -14.85 4.86
CA GLN A 131 2.86 -13.94 5.21
C GLN A 131 2.79 -12.80 4.20
N SER A 132 1.62 -12.19 4.04
CA SER A 132 1.48 -10.90 3.38
C SER A 132 1.67 -9.75 4.38
N GLY A 133 2.11 -8.61 3.88
CA GLY A 133 2.16 -7.36 4.63
C GLY A 133 1.30 -6.29 3.95
N GLY A 134 0.94 -5.27 4.72
CA GLY A 134 0.20 -4.11 4.25
C GLY A 134 1.15 -2.96 3.90
N ILE A 135 0.70 -2.13 2.96
CA ILE A 135 1.30 -0.82 2.72
C ILE A 135 0.25 0.27 2.85
N SER A 136 0.66 1.44 3.33
CA SER A 136 -0.14 2.65 3.29
C SER A 136 0.69 3.86 2.82
N ILE A 137 0.01 4.82 2.17
CA ILE A 137 0.55 6.16 1.92
C ILE A 137 -0.50 7.16 2.39
N ILE A 138 -0.18 7.96 3.38
CA ILE A 138 -1.13 8.90 4.01
C ILE A 138 -0.46 10.27 4.09
N GLY A 139 -1.22 11.34 3.85
CA GLY A 139 -0.72 12.70 3.97
C GLY A 139 -0.16 12.98 5.37
N GLU A 140 0.95 13.72 5.41
CA GLU A 140 1.52 14.27 6.65
C GLU A 140 0.77 15.52 7.10
#